data_AF-A0A7X9L0X9-F1
#
_entry.id   AF-A0A7X9L0X9-F1
#
_cell.length_a   1.000
_cell.length_b   1.000
_cell.length_c   1.000
_cell.angle_alpha   90.00
_cell.angle_beta   90.00
_cell.angle_gamma   90.00
#
_symmetry.space_group_name_H-M   'P 1'
#
loop_
_entity.id
_entity.type
_entity.pdbx_description
1 polymer ?
#
loop_
_entity_poly.entity_id
_entity_poly.type
_entity_poly.pdbx_seq_one_letter_code
_entity_poly.pdbx_strand_id
1 'polypeptide(L)' 'MDKYLIIADDFTGSNDTGVQMKKRGIHTEVVLFPESLRLVRGSMVLDTESRNMPKQDSYNKVYKMVQTVFEKAQFDIV' A
#
# COMPACT_ATOMS: atom_id res chain seq x y z
N MET A 1 -8.88 -8.89 14.21
CA MET A 1 -8.46 -7.47 14.11
C MET A 1 -8.23 -7.23 12.64
N ASP A 2 -9.03 -6.37 12.03
CA ASP A 2 -9.06 -6.19 10.58
C ASP A 2 -7.74 -5.57 10.09
N LYS A 3 -7.23 -6.09 8.98
CA LYS A 3 -6.05 -5.55 8.30
C LYS A 3 -6.50 -4.77 7.08
N TYR A 4 -6.05 -3.53 6.97
CA TYR A 4 -6.38 -2.68 5.83
C TYR A 4 -5.21 -2.59 4.87
N LEU A 5 -5.50 -2.67 3.57
CA LEU A 5 -4.59 -2.27 2.50
C LEU A 5 -5.14 -1.01 1.85
N ILE A 6 -4.36 0.06 1.85
CA ILE A 6 -4.69 1.30 1.17
C ILE A 6 -3.71 1.48 0.02
N ILE A 7 -4.20 1.87 -1.16
CA ILE A 7 -3.37 2.14 -2.33
C ILE A 7 -3.40 3.65 -2.56
N ALA A 8 -2.23 4.29 -2.51
CA ALA A 8 -2.05 5.71 -2.75
C ALA A 8 -1.28 5.95 -4.06
N ASP A 9 -1.65 7.00 -4.79
CA ASP A 9 -0.99 7.38 -6.05
C ASP A 9 0.22 8.29 -5.85
N ASP A 10 0.43 8.83 -4.64
CA ASP A 10 1.54 9.72 -4.28
C ASP A 10 2.07 9.57 -2.85
N PHE A 11 3.29 10.07 -2.67
CA PHE A 11 4.04 10.06 -1.42
C PHE A 11 3.44 10.89 -0.29
N THR A 12 2.77 12.00 -0.61
CA THR A 12 2.20 12.83 0.45
C THR A 12 0.91 12.20 0.97
N GLY A 13 0.03 11.74 0.08
CA GLY A 13 -1.19 11.03 0.45
C GLY A 13 -0.94 9.71 1.18
N SER A 14 0.09 8.96 0.76
CA SER A 14 0.47 7.70 1.42
C SER A 14 0.90 7.91 2.88
N ASN A 15 1.74 8.91 3.14
CA ASN A 15 2.25 9.22 4.47
C ASN A 15 1.20 9.87 5.39
N ASP A 16 0.39 10.80 4.90
CA ASP A 16 -0.70 11.37 5.72
C ASP A 16 -1.66 10.28 6.18
N THR A 17 -2.05 9.38 5.26
CA THR A 17 -2.89 8.24 5.58
C THR A 17 -2.28 7.37 6.68
N GLY A 18 -0.99 7.02 6.55
CA GLY A 18 -0.27 6.25 7.58
C GLY A 18 -0.26 6.95 8.95
N VAL A 19 -0.06 8.27 8.99
CA VAL A 19 -0.14 9.08 10.22
C VAL A 19 -1.54 9.04 10.82
N GLN A 20 -2.59 9.18 10.02
CA GLN A 20 -3.97 9.15 10.50
C GLN A 20 -4.38 7.78 11.05
N MET A 21 -3.95 6.70 10.41
CA MET A 21 -4.19 5.34 10.90
C MET A 21 -3.50 5.11 12.25
N LYS A 22 -2.25 5.53 12.37
CA LYS A 22 -1.49 5.41 13.62
C LYS A 22 -2.09 6.23 14.76
N LYS A 23 -2.58 7.46 14.48
CA LYS A 23 -3.32 8.29 15.45
C LYS A 23 -4.59 7.62 15.97
N ARG A 24 -5.20 6.72 15.20
CA ARG A 24 -6.40 5.96 15.58
C ARG A 24 -6.09 4.60 16.20
N GLY A 25 -4.82 4.33 16.53
CA GLY A 25 -4.40 3.06 17.14
C GLY A 25 -4.30 1.89 16.17
N ILE A 26 -4.33 2.14 14.85
CA ILE A 26 -4.14 1.10 13.83
C ILE A 26 -2.65 0.98 13.56
N HIS A 27 -2.11 -0.23 13.71
CA HIS A 27 -0.73 -0.52 13.35
C HIS A 27 -0.62 -0.56 11.82
N THR A 28 0.18 0.36 11.26
CA THR A 28 0.27 0.58 9.81
C THR A 28 1.71 0.87 9.38
N GLU A 29 2.10 0.28 8.25
CA GLU A 29 3.35 0.53 7.54
C GLU A 29 3.07 1.21 6.19
N VAL A 30 3.85 2.23 5.83
CA VAL A 30 3.81 2.83 4.48
C VAL A 30 4.92 2.19 3.65
N VAL A 31 4.57 1.67 2.47
CA VAL A 31 5.46 0.83 1.66
C VAL A 31 5.53 1.33 0.23
N LEU A 32 6.74 1.59 -0.24
CA LEU A 32 7.02 2.03 -1.61
C LEU A 32 7.45 0.85 -2.51
N PHE A 33 8.12 -0.16 -1.94
CA PHE A 33 8.72 -1.28 -2.67
C PHE A 33 8.21 -2.61 -2.12
N PRO A 34 7.07 -3.14 -2.61
CA PRO A 34 6.48 -4.38 -2.10
C PRO A 34 7.38 -5.60 -2.29
N GLU A 35 8.37 -5.55 -3.18
CA GLU A 35 9.36 -6.60 -3.39
C GLU A 35 10.23 -6.82 -2.15
N SER A 36 10.45 -5.78 -1.34
CA SER A 36 11.26 -5.85 -0.12
C SER A 36 10.51 -6.41 1.09
N LEU A 37 9.20 -6.66 0.95
CA LEU A 37 8.36 -7.17 2.03
C LEU A 37 8.79 -8.58 2.43
N ARG A 38 9.15 -8.72 3.71
CA ARG A 38 9.43 -10.03 4.32
C ARG A 38 8.22 -10.56 5.10
N LEU A 39 7.59 -9.71 5.90
CA LEU A 39 6.42 -10.00 6.73
C LEU A 39 5.71 -8.69 7.01
N VAL A 40 4.49 -8.51 6.50
CA VAL A 40 3.66 -7.35 6.86
C VAL A 40 2.95 -7.65 8.16
N ARG A 41 3.21 -6.84 9.19
CA ARG A 41 2.48 -6.92 10.45
C ARG A 41 1.39 -5.85 10.43
N GLY A 42 0.12 -6.26 10.44
CA GLY A 42 -1.01 -5.32 10.53
C GLY A 42 -1.46 -4.75 9.18
N SER A 43 -1.78 -3.46 9.15
CA SER A 43 -2.29 -2.75 7.97
C SER A 43 -1.15 -2.10 7.16
N MET A 44 -1.43 -1.73 5.92
CA MET A 44 -0.45 -1.12 5.01
C MET A 44 -1.06 0.01 4.17
N VAL A 45 -0.23 1.02 3.89
CA VAL A 45 -0.45 1.95 2.77
C VAL A 45 0.61 1.68 1.70
N LEU A 46 0.19 1.20 0.55
CA LEU A 46 1.01 0.97 -0.63
C LEU A 46 1.07 2.26 -1.45
N ASP A 47 2.25 2.86 -1.49
CA ASP A 47 2.54 4.02 -2.31
C ASP A 47 2.96 3.58 -3.71
N THR A 48 2.22 4.01 -4.72
CA THR A 48 2.46 3.61 -6.11
C THR A 48 3.17 4.67 -6.92
N GLU A 49 3.42 5.88 -6.40
CA GLU A 49 4.02 7.02 -7.13
C GLU A 49 3.58 7.06 -8.61
N SER A 50 2.27 7.02 -8.83
CA SER A 50 1.64 6.78 -10.14
C SER A 50 0.85 7.98 -10.66
N ARG A 51 0.66 9.03 -9.85
CA ARG A 51 -0.13 10.23 -10.17
C ARG A 51 0.19 10.86 -11.54
N ASN A 52 1.47 10.96 -11.88
CA ASN A 52 1.94 11.63 -13.09
C ASN A 52 2.27 10.67 -14.24
N MET A 53 1.95 9.38 -14.11
CA MET A 53 2.22 8.39 -15.14
C MET A 53 1.10 8.36 -16.20
N PRO A 54 1.42 8.00 -17.45
CA PRO A 54 0.39 7.68 -18.44
C PRO A 54 -0.56 6.60 -17.93
N LYS A 55 -1.84 6.68 -18.32
CA LYS A 55 -2.91 5.80 -17.82
C LYS A 55 -2.57 4.31 -17.87
N GLN A 56 -1.94 3.86 -18.95
CA GLN A 56 -1.59 2.44 -19.10
C GLN A 56 -0.44 2.04 -18.15
N ASP A 57 0.54 2.94 -17.98
CA ASP A 57 1.69 2.71 -17.12
C ASP A 57 1.29 2.75 -15.64
N SER A 58 0.41 3.67 -15.25
CA SER A 58 -0.15 3.72 -13.89
C SER A 58 -0.94 2.45 -13.57
N TYR A 59 -1.81 1.99 -14.48
CA TYR A 59 -2.53 0.73 -14.32
C TYR A 59 -1.56 -0.45 -14.14
N ASN A 60 -0.60 -0.62 -15.05
CA ASN A 60 0.34 -1.73 -15.03
C ASN A 60 1.18 -1.73 -13.74
N LYS A 61 1.62 -0.54 -13.29
CA LYS A 61 2.42 -0.38 -12.07
C LYS A 61 1.60 -0.75 -10.83
N VAL A 62 0.41 -0.17 -10.67
CA VAL A 62 -0.48 -0.45 -9.54
C VAL A 62 -0.83 -1.94 -9.50
N TYR A 63 -1.23 -2.52 -10.64
CA TYR A 63 -1.56 -3.93 -10.75
C TYR A 63 -0.40 -4.83 -10.29
N LYS A 64 0.81 -4.60 -10.79
CA LYS A 64 2.00 -5.39 -10.42
C LYS A 64 2.33 -5.26 -8.92
N MET A 65 2.28 -4.05 -8.37
CA MET A 65 2.60 -3.81 -6.96
C MET A 65 1.57 -4.49 -6.04
N VAL A 66 0.28 -4.39 -6.38
CA VAL A 66 -0.80 -5.03 -5.64
C VAL A 66 -0.73 -6.56 -5.73
N GLN A 67 -0.43 -7.12 -6.90
CA GLN A 67 -0.19 -8.56 -7.03
C GLN A 67 0.98 -9.02 -6.14
N THR A 68 2.08 -8.27 -6.14
CA THR A 68 3.25 -8.58 -5.27
C THR A 68 2.86 -8.56 -3.79
N VAL A 69 1.99 -7.64 -3.38
CA VAL A 69 1.45 -7.61 -2.01
C VAL A 69 0.63 -8.85 -1.71
N PHE A 70 -0.29 -9.27 -2.59
CA PHE A 70 -1.11 -10.46 -2.36
C PHE A 70 -0.32 -11.77 -2.39
N GLU A 71 0.76 -11.86 -3.17
CA GLU A 71 1.65 -13.02 -3.17
C GLU A 71 2.45 -13.14 -1.86
N LYS A 72 2.86 -12.01 -1.27
CA LYS A 72 3.77 -11.96 -0.12
C LYS A 72 3.08 -11.74 1.22
N ALA A 73 1.88 -11.18 1.22
CA ALA A 73 1.13 -10.82 2.41
C ALA A 73 -0.30 -11.37 2.34
N GLN A 74 -0.71 -12.03 3.43
CA GLN A 74 -2.09 -12.46 3.62
C GLN A 74 -2.94 -11.24 4.01
N PHE A 75 -3.44 -10.54 2.99
CA PHE A 75 -4.57 -9.63 3.11
C PHE A 75 -5.80 -10.32 2.57
N ASP A 76 -6.87 -10.35 3.37
CA ASP A 76 -8.18 -10.76 2.89
C ASP A 76 -8.75 -9.62 2.04
N ILE A 77 -9.14 -9.92 0.81
CA ILE A 77 -9.91 -8.99 -0.03
C ILE A 77 -11.35 -9.05 0.48
N VAL A 78 -11.81 -8.00 1.14
CA VAL A 78 -13.21 -7.83 1.56
C VAL A 78 -13.95 -6.94 0.58
#